data_AF-A0A2G6DL78-F1
#
_entry.id   AF-A0A2G6DL78-F1
#
_cell.length_a   1.000
_cell.length_b   1.000
_cell.length_c   1.000
_cell.angle_alpha   90.00
_cell.angle_beta   90.00
_cell.angle_gamma   90.00
#
_symmetry.space_group_name_H-M   'P 1'
#
loop_
_entity.id
_entity.type
_entity.pdbx_description
1 polymer ?
#
loop_
_entity_poly.entity_id
_entity_poly.type
_entity_poly.pdbx_seq_one_letter_code
_entity_poly.pdbx_strand_id
1 'polypeptide(L)'
;MTTLYGISNCDTVRKARAWLEERGIPYTFHDFRKDGLNPVQLRAWVAELGWEALINKRGRTWRQLPERTRNHMDETLALAVMEEQPAIIKRPVLDLGTRRMLGFSADTYQNTFQH
;
A
#
# COMPACT_ATOMS: atom_id res chain seq x y z
N MET A 1 -8.95 12.69 -6.27
CA MET A 1 -9.15 12.73 -4.81
C MET A 1 -8.04 11.91 -4.19
N THR A 2 -7.35 12.44 -3.18
CA THR A 2 -6.20 11.77 -2.55
C THR A 2 -6.69 10.76 -1.52
N THR A 3 -6.26 9.50 -1.65
CA THR A 3 -6.59 8.44 -0.69
C THR A 3 -5.31 7.78 -0.18
N LEU A 4 -5.19 7.67 1.13
CA LEU A 4 -4.08 6.99 1.79
C LEU A 4 -4.56 5.64 2.31
N TYR A 5 -4.03 4.57 1.76
CA TYR A 5 -4.34 3.21 2.16
C TYR A 5 -3.30 2.68 3.13
N GLY A 6 -3.75 1.98 4.17
CA GLY A 6 -2.85 1.33 5.10
C GLY A 6 -3.55 0.56 6.20
N ILE A 7 -2.88 0.47 7.35
CA ILE A 7 -3.50 0.04 8.60
C ILE A 7 -3.22 1.12 9.64
N SER A 8 -4.20 1.36 10.51
CA SER A 8 -4.10 2.33 11.60
C SER A 8 -2.90 2.11 12.52
N ASN A 9 -2.57 0.85 12.84
CA ASN A 9 -1.47 0.51 13.75
C ASN A 9 -0.12 0.31 13.02
N CYS A 10 0.27 1.28 12.18
CA CYS A 10 1.56 1.28 11.47
C CYS A 10 2.22 2.66 11.56
N ASP A 11 3.46 2.69 12.04
CA ASP A 11 4.22 3.94 12.23
C ASP A 11 4.42 4.74 10.95
N THR A 12 4.72 4.05 9.84
CA THR A 12 4.90 4.69 8.54
C THR A 12 3.61 5.33 8.04
N VAL A 13 2.46 4.68 8.26
CA VAL A 13 1.14 5.23 7.90
C VAL A 13 0.83 6.45 8.77
N ARG A 14 1.07 6.36 10.09
CA ARG A 14 0.88 7.47 11.03
C ARG A 14 1.75 8.68 10.65
N LYS A 15 3.01 8.47 10.27
CA LYS A 15 3.90 9.53 9.78
C LYS A 15 3.38 10.17 8.48
N ALA A 16 2.91 9.37 7.53
CA ALA A 16 2.33 9.88 6.29
C ALA A 16 1.08 10.72 6.52
N ARG A 17 0.18 10.26 7.41
CA ARG A 17 -1.02 11.00 7.81
C ARG A 17 -0.68 12.32 8.47
N ALA A 18 0.20 12.32 9.46
CA ALA A 18 0.66 13.53 10.13
C ALA A 18 1.26 14.53 9.13
N TRP A 19 2.10 14.07 8.20
CA TRP A 19 2.68 14.93 7.17
C TRP A 19 1.64 15.60 6.27
N LEU A 20 0.59 14.86 5.87
CA LEU A 20 -0.52 15.39 5.07
C LEU A 20 -1.35 16.40 5.87
N GLU A 21 -1.65 16.08 7.13
CA GLU A 21 -2.41 16.93 8.05
C GLU A 21 -1.67 18.24 8.36
N GLU A 22 -0.38 18.19 8.67
CA GLU A 22 0.48 19.35 8.93
C GLU A 22 0.52 20.32 7.74
N ARG A 23 0.34 19.83 6.52
CA ARG A 23 0.35 20.62 5.28
C ARG A 23 -1.05 20.98 4.79
N GLY A 24 -2.10 20.62 5.54
CA GLY A 24 -3.48 20.89 5.17
C GLY A 24 -3.93 20.20 3.88
N ILE A 25 -3.28 19.10 3.50
CA ILE A 25 -3.61 18.37 2.27
C ILE A 25 -4.81 17.46 2.55
N PRO A 26 -5.97 17.67 1.89
CA PRO A 26 -7.14 16.82 2.10
C PRO A 26 -6.88 15.41 1.58
N TYR A 27 -7.17 14.41 2.41
CA TYR A 27 -7.06 13.01 2.05
C TYR A 27 -8.12 12.16 2.76
N THR A 28 -8.47 11.02 2.16
CA THR A 28 -9.26 9.98 2.82
C THR A 28 -8.33 8.87 3.28
N PHE A 29 -8.50 8.40 4.52
CA PHE A 29 -7.79 7.24 5.01
C PHE A 29 -8.65 5.98 4.81
N HIS A 30 -8.08 4.95 4.19
CA HIS A 30 -8.70 3.65 3.99
C HIS A 30 -7.89 2.57 4.72
N ASP A 31 -8.50 1.92 5.71
CA ASP A 31 -7.85 0.86 6.49
C ASP A 31 -8.17 -0.50 5.88
N PHE A 32 -7.15 -1.18 5.36
CA PHE A 32 -7.31 -2.49 4.71
C PHE A 32 -8.03 -3.54 5.57
N ARG A 33 -7.94 -3.44 6.91
CA ARG A 33 -8.59 -4.40 7.80
C ARG A 33 -10.05 -4.07 8.10
N LYS A 34 -10.41 -2.78 8.07
CA LYS A 34 -11.76 -2.32 8.40
C LYS A 34 -12.63 -2.19 7.16
N ASP A 35 -12.06 -1.60 6.11
CA ASP A 35 -12.76 -1.21 4.90
C ASP A 35 -12.56 -2.25 3.77
N GLY A 36 -11.72 -3.25 4.01
CA GLY A 36 -11.39 -4.30 3.05
C GLY A 36 -10.52 -3.80 1.89
N LEU A 37 -10.41 -4.61 0.85
CA LEU A 37 -9.66 -4.28 -0.37
C LEU A 37 -10.49 -4.67 -1.59
N ASN A 38 -10.64 -3.76 -2.54
CA ASN A 38 -11.35 -4.04 -3.78
C ASN A 38 -10.41 -4.79 -4.77
N PRO A 39 -10.79 -5.99 -5.24
CA PRO A 39 -9.98 -6.75 -6.21
C PRO A 39 -9.67 -6.00 -7.50
N VAL A 40 -10.60 -5.17 -8.00
CA VAL A 40 -10.41 -4.37 -9.21
C VAL A 40 -9.31 -3.32 -8.99
N GLN A 41 -9.34 -2.67 -7.82
CA GLN A 41 -8.32 -1.69 -7.46
C GLN A 41 -6.95 -2.33 -7.27
N LEU A 42 -6.91 -3.49 -6.60
CA LEU A 42 -5.66 -4.22 -6.39
C LEU A 42 -5.01 -4.61 -7.73
N ARG A 43 -5.79 -5.10 -8.70
CA ARG A 43 -5.28 -5.39 -10.05
C ARG A 43 -4.74 -4.13 -10.74
N ALA A 44 -5.43 -3.01 -10.61
CA ALA A 44 -4.94 -1.73 -11.15
C ALA A 44 -3.60 -1.32 -10.54
N TRP A 45 -3.43 -1.49 -9.22
CA TRP A 45 -2.16 -1.22 -8.55
C TRP A 45 -1.06 -2.16 -9.02
N VAL A 46 -1.36 -3.44 -9.19
CA VAL A 46 -0.39 -4.42 -9.70
C VAL A 46 0.05 -4.08 -11.11
N ALA A 47 -0.88 -3.68 -11.99
CA ALA A 47 -0.57 -3.26 -13.35
C ALA A 47 0.29 -1.99 -13.40
N GLU A 48 0.10 -1.05 -12.46
CA GLU A 48 0.85 0.21 -12.42
C GLU A 48 2.21 0.08 -11.72
N LEU A 49 2.27 -0.61 -10.59
CA LEU A 49 3.42 -0.62 -9.68
C LEU A 49 4.23 -1.92 -9.74
N GLY A 50 3.67 -2.97 -10.32
CA GLY A 50 4.17 -4.33 -10.22
C GLY A 50 3.83 -4.98 -8.88
N TRP A 51 3.42 -6.25 -8.93
CA TRP A 51 3.09 -7.03 -7.72
C TRP A 51 4.27 -7.13 -6.75
N GLU A 52 5.50 -7.19 -7.25
CA GLU A 52 6.70 -7.33 -6.40
C GLU A 52 6.90 -6.14 -5.46
N ALA A 53 6.63 -4.93 -5.94
CA ALA A 53 6.80 -3.71 -5.16
C ALA A 53 5.70 -3.59 -4.08
N LEU A 54 4.49 -4.07 -4.41
CA LEU A 54 3.34 -4.09 -3.51
C LEU A 54 3.50 -5.08 -2.36
N ILE A 55 4.24 -6.17 -2.53
CA ILE A 55 4.46 -7.14 -1.46
C ILE A 55 5.52 -6.64 -0.47
N ASN A 56 5.15 -6.56 0.81
CA ASN A 56 6.12 -6.30 1.87
C ASN A 56 6.91 -7.58 2.22
N LYS A 57 7.93 -7.90 1.42
CA LYS A 57 8.85 -9.04 1.63
C LYS A 57 9.58 -9.00 2.99
N ARG A 58 9.60 -7.86 3.69
CA ARG A 58 10.21 -7.72 5.04
C ARG A 58 9.21 -7.92 6.18
N GLY A 59 7.91 -7.95 5.90
CA GLY A 59 6.84 -8.03 6.89
C GLY A 59 6.65 -9.43 7.48
N ARG A 60 5.99 -9.50 8.65
CA ARG A 60 5.65 -10.79 9.31
C ARG A 60 4.77 -11.67 8.42
N THR A 61 3.77 -11.09 7.75
CA THR A 61 2.84 -11.81 6.87
C THR A 61 3.58 -12.56 5.76
N TRP A 62 4.56 -11.91 5.10
CA TRP A 62 5.42 -12.59 4.12
C TRP A 62 6.20 -13.74 4.74
N ARG A 63 6.84 -13.53 5.90
CA ARG A 63 7.62 -14.57 6.58
C ARG A 63 6.79 -15.77 7.04
N GLN A 64 5.50 -15.58 7.26
CA GLN A 64 4.55 -16.64 7.64
C GLN A 64 4.04 -17.44 6.44
N LEU A 65 4.26 -16.97 5.21
CA LEU A 65 3.89 -17.74 4.03
C LEU A 65 4.72 -19.02 3.93
N PRO A 66 4.12 -20.13 3.45
CA PRO A 66 4.85 -21.33 3.11
C PRO A 66 6.04 -21.02 2.19
N GLU A 67 7.16 -21.70 2.41
CA GLU A 67 8.36 -21.49 1.60
C GLU A 67 8.10 -21.69 0.10
N ARG A 68 7.32 -22.73 -0.25
CA ARG A 68 6.90 -22.98 -1.63
C ARG A 68 6.16 -21.77 -2.23
N THR A 69 5.24 -21.18 -1.49
CA THR A 69 4.49 -19.98 -1.93
C THR A 69 5.44 -18.81 -2.18
N ARG A 70 6.44 -18.61 -1.31
CA ARG A 70 7.42 -17.52 -1.49
C ARG A 70 8.34 -17.74 -2.69
N ASN A 71 8.77 -18.98 -2.93
CA ASN A 71 9.72 -19.32 -3.99
C ASN A 71 9.08 -19.35 -5.39
N HIS A 72 7.78 -19.62 -5.47
CA HIS A 72 7.02 -19.66 -6.72
C HIS A 72 6.05 -18.48 -6.86
N MET A 73 6.30 -17.38 -6.15
CA MET A 73 5.44 -16.21 -6.21
C MET A 73 5.47 -15.60 -7.62
N ASP A 74 4.29 -15.49 -8.21
CA ASP A 74 4.04 -14.77 -9.46
C ASP A 74 2.91 -13.75 -9.24
N GLU A 75 2.52 -13.04 -10.30
CA GLU A 75 1.45 -12.04 -10.22
C GLU A 75 0.12 -12.64 -9.75
N THR A 76 -0.24 -13.83 -10.24
CA THR A 76 -1.52 -14.47 -9.95
C THR A 76 -1.58 -14.88 -8.48
N LEU A 77 -0.51 -15.50 -7.99
CA LEU A 77 -0.39 -15.90 -6.59
C LEU A 77 -0.29 -14.68 -5.68
N ALA A 78 0.42 -13.63 -6.09
CA ALA A 78 0.53 -12.39 -5.33
C ALA A 78 -0.83 -11.71 -5.16
N LEU A 79 -1.65 -11.64 -6.22
CA LEU A 79 -3.01 -11.13 -6.15
C LEU A 79 -3.86 -11.93 -5.15
N ALA A 80 -3.87 -13.25 -5.27
CA ALA A 80 -4.62 -14.11 -4.35
C ALA A 80 -4.19 -13.92 -2.88
N VAL A 81 -2.87 -13.87 -2.63
CA VAL A 81 -2.32 -13.66 -1.28
C VAL A 81 -2.63 -12.25 -0.75
N MET A 82 -2.64 -11.22 -1.61
CA MET A 82 -3.01 -9.86 -1.21
C MET A 82 -4.49 -9.71 -0.92
N GLU A 83 -5.36 -10.43 -1.64
CA GLU A 83 -6.80 -10.48 -1.37
C GLU A 83 -7.10 -11.22 -0.06
N GLU A 84 -6.47 -12.38 0.18
CA GLU A 84 -6.66 -13.17 1.39
C GLU A 84 -6.03 -12.51 2.63
N GLN A 85 -4.85 -11.91 2.46
CA GLN A 85 -4.07 -11.31 3.55
C GLN A 85 -3.61 -9.89 3.20
N PRO A 86 -4.51 -8.88 3.16
CA PRO A 86 -4.19 -7.50 2.80
C PRO A 86 -3.06 -6.86 3.63
N ALA A 87 -2.80 -7.39 4.83
CA ALA A 87 -1.69 -6.97 5.68
C ALA A 87 -0.29 -7.24 5.07
N ILE A 88 -0.19 -8.05 4.01
CA ILE A 88 1.05 -8.28 3.26
C ILE A 88 1.42 -7.10 2.36
N ILE A 89 0.45 -6.26 2.00
CA ILE A 89 0.66 -5.13 1.11
C ILE A 89 1.57 -4.11 1.81
N LYS A 90 2.47 -3.51 1.04
CA LYS A 90 3.38 -2.46 1.46
C LYS A 90 2.58 -1.20 1.76
N ARG A 91 2.92 -0.54 2.86
CA ARG A 91 2.12 0.54 3.45
C ARG A 91 2.98 1.75 3.78
N PRO A 92 2.44 2.97 3.66
CA PRO A 92 1.14 3.28 3.02
C PRO A 92 1.16 3.08 1.50
N VAL A 93 -0.02 2.99 0.89
CA VAL A 93 -0.20 3.25 -0.55
C VAL A 93 -0.90 4.60 -0.68
N LEU A 94 -0.27 5.56 -1.34
CA LEU A 94 -0.87 6.87 -1.62
C LEU A 94 -1.44 6.86 -3.04
N ASP A 95 -2.75 6.99 -3.17
CA ASP A 95 -3.45 7.12 -4.44
C ASP A 95 -3.81 8.60 -4.67
N LEU A 96 -3.29 9.18 -5.75
CA LEU A 96 -3.55 10.56 -6.15
C LEU A 96 -4.62 10.65 -7.25
N GLY A 97 -5.22 9.53 -7.62
CA GLY A 97 -6.12 9.36 -8.77
C GLY A 97 -5.36 9.03 -10.05
N THR A 98 -4.37 9.84 -10.41
CA THR A 98 -3.57 9.68 -11.64
C THR A 98 -2.38 8.74 -11.49
N ARG A 99 -1.82 8.64 -10.28
CA ARG A 99 -0.69 7.78 -9.96
C ARG A 99 -0.74 7.29 -8.52
N ARG A 100 -0.11 6.15 -8.25
CA ARG A 100 0.00 5.54 -6.93
C ARG A 100 1.45 5.54 -6.48
N MET A 101 1.66 5.62 -5.18
CA MET A 101 2.99 5.62 -4.58
C MET A 101 3.04 4.65 -3.40
N LEU A 102 4.18 4.00 -3.23
CA LEU A 102 4.39 3.00 -2.18
C LEU A 102 5.33 3.49 -1.11
N GLY A 103 4.91 3.34 0.15
CA GLY A 103 5.65 3.79 1.31
C GLY A 103 5.52 5.29 1.54
N PHE A 104 6.22 5.76 2.55
CA PHE A 104 6.28 7.17 2.92
C PHE A 104 7.73 7.63 2.93
N SER A 105 7.98 8.75 2.26
CA SER A 105 9.18 9.56 2.38
C SER A 105 8.75 11.02 2.26
N ALA A 106 9.19 11.85 3.21
CA ALA A 106 8.84 13.26 3.23
C ALA A 106 9.27 13.95 1.92
N ASP A 107 10.47 13.65 1.41
CA ASP A 107 10.99 14.23 0.17
C ASP A 107 10.12 13.84 -1.04
N THR A 108 9.71 12.58 -1.11
CA THR A 108 8.89 12.08 -2.22
C THR A 108 7.49 12.68 -2.18
N TYR A 109 6.89 12.81 -0.99
CA TYR A 109 5.61 13.47 -0.82
C TYR A 109 5.71 14.96 -1.13
N GLN A 110 6.76 15.63 -0.67
CA GLN A 110 7.01 17.04 -0.95
C GLN A 110 7.07 17.29 -2.46
N ASN A 111 7.87 16.53 -3.20
CA ASN A 111 7.96 16.62 -4.66
C ASN A 111 6.63 16.32 -5.36
N THR A 112 5.76 15.53 -4.71
CA THR A 112 4.48 15.12 -5.28
C THR A 112 3.41 16.20 -5.15
N PHE A 113 3.41 16.92 -4.01
CA PHE A 113 2.44 17.96 -3.70
C PHE A 113 2.96 19.39 -3.95
N GLN A 114 4.16 19.56 -4.51
CA GLN A 114 4.76 20.85 -4.88
C GLN A 114 4.28 21.41 -6.23
N HIS A 115 3.01 21.19 -6.59
CA HIS A 115 2.40 21.80 -7.76
C HIS A 115 1.24 22.71 -7.35
#